data_AF-A0A7V5UKL5-F1
#
_entry.id   AF-A0A7V5UKL5-F1
#
_cell.length_a   1.000
_cell.length_b   1.000
_cell.length_c   1.000
_cell.angle_alpha   90.00
_cell.angle_beta   90.00
_cell.angle_gamma   90.00
#
_symmetry.space_group_name_H-M   'P 1'
#
loop_
_entity.id
_entity.type
_entity.pdbx_description
1 polymer ?
#
loop_
_entity_poly.entity_id
_entity_poly.type
_entity_poly.pdbx_seq_one_letter_code
_entity_poly.pdbx_strand_id
1 'polypeptide(L)' 'MGVFEHGAYRDHEEVSFFHDEASGLRAIVAIHRLVQGRAGGGIRIRDYPDETEALRDVLRLSR' A
#
# COMPACT_ATOMS: atom_id res chain seq x y z
N MET A 1 4.67 -13.96 0.60
CA MET A 1 4.26 -13.62 1.97
C MET A 1 2.92 -12.92 1.87
N GLY A 2 1.91 -13.34 2.64
CA GLY A 2 0.59 -12.69 2.58
C GLY A 2 0.60 -11.31 3.23
N VAL A 3 -0.31 -10.41 2.84
CA VAL A 3 -0.46 -9.06 3.44
C VAL A 3 -0.61 -9.12 4.97
N PHE A 4 -1.41 -10.07 5.48
CA PHE A 4 -1.67 -10.21 6.91
C PHE A 4 -0.48 -10.75 7.72
N GLU A 5 0.45 -11.45 7.07
CA GLU A 5 1.66 -11.98 7.70
C GLU A 5 2.81 -10.97 7.68
N HIS A 6 2.62 -9.85 6.98
CA HIS A 6 3.66 -8.87 6.77
C HIS A 6 3.94 -8.08 8.05
N GLY A 7 5.20 -8.02 8.50
CA GLY A 7 5.57 -7.39 9.78
C GLY A 7 5.30 -5.88 9.89
N ALA A 8 4.95 -5.22 8.79
CA ALA A 8 4.50 -3.81 8.75
C ALA A 8 2.97 -3.63 8.76
N TYR A 9 2.20 -4.71 8.61
CA TYR A 9 0.74 -4.69 8.70
C TYR A 9 0.33 -4.33 10.15
N ARG A 10 -0.65 -3.44 10.30
CA ARG A 10 -1.11 -2.91 11.59
C ARG A 10 -2.62 -2.73 11.56
N ASP A 11 -3.34 -3.81 11.25
CA ASP A 11 -4.82 -3.81 11.16
C ASP A 11 -5.34 -2.76 10.18
N HIS A 12 -4.65 -2.63 9.03
CA HIS A 12 -5.07 -1.74 7.95
C HIS A 12 -6.49 -2.11 7.51
N GLU A 13 -7.37 -1.11 7.48
CA GLU A 13 -8.76 -1.26 7.02
C GLU A 13 -8.84 -1.71 5.56
N GLU A 14 -7.93 -1.24 4.70
CA GLU A 14 -7.92 -1.61 3.28
C GLU A 14 -6.50 -1.65 2.71
N VAL A 15 -6.23 -2.66 1.87
CA VAL A 15 -5.04 -2.72 1.02
C VAL A 15 -5.49 -3.14 -0.38
N SER A 16 -5.36 -2.21 -1.33
CA SER A 16 -5.84 -2.35 -2.71
C SER A 16 -4.66 -2.36 -3.69
N PHE A 17 -4.67 -3.32 -4.61
CA PHE A 17 -3.64 -3.51 -5.62
C PHE A 17 -4.19 -3.13 -6.98
N PHE A 18 -3.46 -2.28 -7.69
CA PHE A 18 -3.80 -1.80 -9.02
C PHE A 18 -2.73 -2.23 -10.00
N HIS A 19 -3.17 -2.82 -11.12
CA HIS A 19 -2.33 -3.18 -12.24
C HIS A 19 -3.05 -2.76 -13.52
N ASP A 20 -2.39 -1.94 -14.33
CA ASP A 20 -2.85 -1.59 -15.67
C ASP A 20 -1.74 -1.87 -16.69
N GLU A 21 -2.00 -2.80 -17.59
CA GLU A 21 -1.02 -3.29 -18.56
C GLU A 21 -0.70 -2.23 -19.62
N ALA A 22 -1.70 -1.46 -20.06
CA ALA A 22 -1.53 -0.48 -21.13
C ALA A 22 -0.61 0.67 -20.73
N SER A 23 -0.70 1.15 -19.49
CA SER A 23 0.22 2.15 -18.94
C SER A 23 1.45 1.55 -18.25
N GLY A 24 1.46 0.25 -17.97
CA GLY A 24 2.46 -0.42 -17.15
C GLY A 24 2.36 -0.07 -15.66
N LEU A 25 1.25 0.53 -15.21
CA LEU A 25 1.06 0.95 -13.83
C LEU A 25 0.99 -0.27 -12.91
N ARG A 26 1.82 -0.24 -11.87
CA ARG A 26 1.68 -1.10 -10.69
C ARG A 26 1.64 -0.20 -9.47
N ALA A 27 0.54 -0.24 -8.72
CA ALA A 27 0.37 0.58 -7.54
C ALA A 27 -0.27 -0.21 -6.41
N ILE A 28 0.10 0.16 -5.18
CA ILE A 28 -0.49 -0.37 -3.96
C ILE A 28 -1.00 0.85 -3.18
N VAL A 29 -2.25 0.79 -2.75
CA VAL A 29 -2.86 1.79 -1.88
C VAL A 29 -3.20 1.10 -0.57
N ALA A 30 -2.66 1.60 0.54
CA ALA A 30 -2.99 1.09 1.87
C ALA A 30 -3.65 2.20 2.69
N ILE A 31 -4.78 1.87 3.32
CA ILE A 31 -5.51 2.72 4.24
C ILE A 31 -5.42 2.07 5.62
N HIS A 32 -4.69 2.69 6.54
CA HIS A 32 -4.59 2.17 7.90
C HIS A 32 -5.89 2.38 8.68
N ARG A 33 -6.48 3.58 8.59
CA ARG A 33 -7.74 3.91 9.27
C ARG A 33 -8.50 5.01 8.54
N LEU A 34 -9.83 4.90 8.50
CA LEU A 34 -10.70 6.00 8.11
C LEU A 34 -11.07 6.83 9.35
N VAL A 35 -10.79 8.13 9.32
CA VAL A 35 -11.28 9.07 10.34
C VAL A 35 -12.48 9.79 9.75
N GLN A 36 -13.66 9.55 10.31
CA GLN A 36 -14.94 10.10 9.82
C GLN A 36 -15.20 9.77 8.33
N GLY A 37 -14.84 8.55 7.90
CA GLY A 37 -15.05 8.07 6.53
C GLY A 37 -14.07 8.67 5.50
N ARG A 38 -12.99 9.29 5.96
CA ARG A 38 -11.97 9.90 5.09
C ARG A 38 -10.58 9.37 5.42
N ALA A 39 -9.76 9.23 4.40
CA ALA A 39 -8.32 9.04 4.51
C ALA A 39 -7.61 10.11 3.67
N GLY A 40 -6.44 10.54 4.12
CA GLY A 40 -5.55 11.44 3.40
C GLY A 40 -4.15 10.84 3.34
N GLY A 41 -3.50 10.92 2.19
CA GLY A 41 -2.19 10.34 1.97
C GLY A 41 -1.49 10.98 0.78
N GLY A 42 -0.16 10.93 0.79
CA GLY A 42 0.65 11.33 -0.36
C GLY A 42 0.82 10.19 -1.35
N ILE A 43 1.25 10.54 -2.57
CA ILE A 43 1.69 9.58 -3.57
C ILE A 43 3.21 9.53 -3.55
N ARG A 44 3.76 8.32 -3.60
CA ARG A 44 5.19 8.09 -3.77
C ARG A 44 5.42 7.22 -4.99
N ILE A 45 6.24 7.73 -5.92
CA ILE A 45 6.70 7.00 -7.09
C ILE A 45 8.18 6.72 -6.88
N ARG A 46 8.54 5.44 -6.82
CA ARG A 46 9.90 4.99 -6.56
C ARG A 46 10.11 3.60 -7.15
N ASP A 47 11.32 3.34 -7.64
CA ASP A 47 11.75 2.00 -7.99
C ASP A 47 12.02 1.18 -6.73
N TYR A 48 11.24 0.12 -6.54
CA TYR A 48 11.46 -0.87 -5.49
C TYR A 48 12.16 -2.10 -6.08
N PRO A 49 13.08 -2.74 -5.33
CA PRO A 49 13.73 -3.96 -5.78
C PRO A 49 12.74 -5.10 -6.05
N ASP A 50 11.66 -5.17 -5.26
CA ASP A 50 10.61 -6.17 -5.37
C ASP A 50 9.27 -5.65 -4.79
N GLU A 51 8.21 -6.43 -4.97
CA GLU A 51 6.86 -6.12 -4.50
C GLU A 51 6.74 -6.15 -2.96
N THR A 52 7.60 -6.93 -2.28
CA THR A 52 7.57 -7.04 -0.81
C THR A 52 8.07 -5.76 -0.17
N GLU A 53 9.13 -5.15 -0.71
CA GLU A 53 9.64 -3.87 -0.25
C GLU A 53 8.65 -2.71 -0.54
N ALA A 54 7.96 -2.76 -1.69
CA ALA A 54 6.89 -1.80 -2.00
C ALA A 54 5.73 -1.93 -1.00
N LEU A 55 5.29 -3.17 -0.71
CA LEU A 55 4.24 -3.46 0.26
C LEU A 55 4.66 -3.02 1.68
N ARG A 56 5.90 -3.27 2.06
CA ARG A 56 6.45 -2.81 3.34
C ARG A 56 6.39 -1.30 3.48
N ASP A 57 6.80 -0.55 2.44
CA ASP A 57 6.83 0.91 2.53
C ASP A 57 5.41 1.49 2.60
N VAL A 58 4.48 1.02 1.75
CA VAL A 58 3.10 1.55 1.76
C VAL A 58 2.37 1.25 3.07
N LEU A 59 2.56 0.07 3.66
CA LEU A 59 1.98 -0.28 4.97
C LEU A 59 2.58 0.59 6.09
N ARG A 60 3.88 0.91 6.01
CA ARG A 60 4.57 1.76 7.00
C ARG A 60 4.16 3.22 6.91
N LEU A 61 3.95 3.74 5.69
CA LEU A 61 3.60 5.14 5.43
C LEU A 61 2.14 5.47 5.73
N SER A 62 1.25 4.48 5.63
CA SER A 62 -0.19 4.68 5.83
C SER A 62 -0.61 4.74 7.31
N ARG A 63 0.30 4.42 8.25
CA ARG A 63 0.07 4.49 9.70
C ARG A 63 0.17 5.92 10.24
#